data_AF-A0A644UYS2-F1
#
_entry.id   AF-A0A644UYS2-F1
#
_cell.length_a   1.000
_cell.length_b   1.000
_cell.length_c   1.000
_cell.angle_alpha   90.00
_cell.angle_beta   90.00
_cell.angle_gamma   90.00
#
_symmetry.space_group_name_H-M   'P 1'
#
loop_
_entity.id
_entity.type
_entity.pdbx_description
1 polymer ?
#
loop_
_entity_poly.entity_id
_entity_poly.type
_entity_poly.pdbx_seq_one_letter_code
_entity_poly.pdbx_strand_id
1 'polypeptide(L)'
;MNQQEFHMLDDEKLIWIYVELIIRKVRGKAPATKSQIIMQLTNGQRALFLFQVLYGHANNGIPQFFAQISYLADRLDIWSALKSGMKYFNDIEMLSLIEKMETVYAYYEVAQRREDRILLDELEKLYKERIPFTLKRIGSLIRSNPAEFTVSFDLISYEK
;
A
#
# COMPACT_ATOMS: atom_id res chain seq x y z
N MET A 1 -14.42 -10.32 17.86
CA MET A 1 -13.86 -11.45 17.11
C MET A 1 -12.99 -12.25 18.07
N ASN A 2 -13.21 -13.55 18.17
CA ASN A 2 -12.38 -14.44 18.97
C ASN A 2 -11.09 -14.82 18.20
N GLN A 3 -10.13 -15.48 18.86
CA GLN A 3 -8.85 -15.84 18.23
C GLN A 3 -9.01 -16.80 17.04
N GLN A 4 -9.91 -17.79 17.12
CA GLN A 4 -10.13 -18.74 16.02
C GLN A 4 -10.71 -18.05 14.79
N GLU A 5 -11.72 -17.19 14.96
CA GLU A 5 -12.30 -16.37 13.89
C GLU A 5 -11.23 -15.48 13.23
N PHE A 6 -10.34 -14.87 14.03
CA PHE A 6 -9.24 -14.04 13.54
C PHE A 6 -8.25 -14.83 12.66
N HIS A 7 -7.89 -16.05 13.07
CA HIS A 7 -6.99 -16.89 12.29
C HIS A 7 -7.61 -17.42 10.99
N MET A 8 -8.94 -17.55 10.94
CA MET A 8 -9.68 -18.01 9.74
C MET A 8 -10.03 -16.89 8.76
N LEU A 9 -9.77 -15.62 9.08
CA LEU A 9 -10.00 -14.53 8.14
C LEU A 9 -9.11 -14.71 6.90
N ASP A 10 -9.69 -14.41 5.74
CA ASP A 10 -8.95 -14.18 4.51
C ASP A 10 -7.92 -13.03 4.71
N ASP A 11 -6.76 -13.16 4.07
CA ASP A 11 -5.65 -12.22 4.27
C ASP A 11 -6.01 -10.80 3.85
N GLU A 12 -6.77 -10.62 2.76
CA GLU A 12 -7.21 -9.32 2.28
C GLU A 12 -8.17 -8.66 3.29
N LYS A 13 -9.13 -9.44 3.81
CA LYS A 13 -10.06 -8.97 4.85
C LYS A 13 -9.33 -8.57 6.13
N LEU A 14 -8.35 -9.38 6.54
CA LEU A 14 -7.53 -9.09 7.71
C LEU A 14 -6.75 -7.78 7.53
N ILE A 15 -6.09 -7.62 6.38
CA ILE A 15 -5.38 -6.39 6.03
C ILE A 15 -6.31 -5.18 6.04
N TRP A 16 -7.50 -5.32 5.46
CA TRP A 16 -8.50 -4.25 5.42
C TRP A 16 -8.88 -3.76 6.82
N ILE A 17 -9.17 -4.69 7.75
CA ILE A 17 -9.54 -4.35 9.13
C ILE A 17 -8.51 -3.43 9.79
N TYR A 18 -7.23 -3.69 9.58
CA TYR A 18 -6.16 -2.89 10.19
C TYR A 18 -5.93 -1.57 9.45
N VAL A 19 -5.89 -1.59 8.11
CA VAL A 19 -5.57 -0.39 7.34
C VAL A 19 -6.73 0.60 7.27
N GLU A 20 -7.97 0.14 7.36
CA GLU A 20 -9.16 1.01 7.38
C GLU A 20 -9.07 2.04 8.52
N LEU A 21 -8.56 1.63 9.68
CA LEU A 21 -8.40 2.52 10.84
C LEU A 21 -7.43 3.66 10.56
N ILE A 22 -6.34 3.37 9.84
CA ILE A 22 -5.36 4.37 9.41
C ILE A 22 -6.00 5.29 8.36
N ILE A 23 -6.70 4.72 7.37
CA ILE A 23 -7.40 5.48 6.32
C ILE A 23 -8.38 6.47 6.93
N ARG A 24 -9.19 6.05 7.92
CA ARG A 24 -10.15 6.92 8.60
C ARG A 24 -9.49 8.11 9.29
N LYS A 25 -8.27 7.97 9.83
CA LYS A 25 -7.52 9.09 10.45
C LYS A 25 -7.02 10.11 9.42
N VAL A 26 -6.59 9.65 8.24
CA VAL A 26 -5.99 10.53 7.21
C VAL A 26 -6.98 11.08 6.18
N ARG A 27 -8.13 10.41 5.99
CA ARG A 27 -9.12 10.79 4.98
C ARG A 27 -9.67 12.19 5.24
N GLY A 28 -9.76 13.00 4.19
CA GLY A 28 -10.28 14.37 4.26
C GLY A 28 -9.38 15.39 4.98
N LYS A 29 -8.20 14.98 5.48
CA LYS A 29 -7.25 15.90 6.12
C LYS A 29 -6.34 16.58 5.10
N ALA A 30 -5.84 17.77 5.46
CA ALA A 30 -4.86 18.50 4.65
C ALA A 30 -3.54 17.70 4.55
N PRO A 31 -2.73 17.89 3.48
CA PRO A 31 -1.48 17.14 3.29
C PRO A 31 -0.53 17.18 4.49
N ALA A 32 -0.33 18.34 5.11
CA ALA A 32 0.53 18.49 6.29
C ALA A 32 0.06 17.63 7.48
N THR A 33 -1.25 17.63 7.74
CA THR A 33 -1.86 16.80 8.80
C THR A 33 -1.74 15.31 8.48
N LYS A 34 -1.91 14.90 7.22
CA LYS A 34 -1.71 13.51 6.80
C LYS A 34 -0.27 13.06 7.08
N SER A 35 0.72 13.88 6.72
CA SER A 35 2.13 13.59 6.97
C SER A 35 2.42 13.44 8.47
N GLN A 36 1.89 14.31 9.32
CA GLN A 36 2.05 14.19 10.78
C GLN A 36 1.47 12.89 11.33
N ILE A 37 0.25 12.52 10.90
CA ILE A 37 -0.38 11.26 11.32
C ILE A 37 0.46 10.06 10.87
N ILE A 38 0.92 10.05 9.61
CA ILE A 38 1.73 8.95 9.05
C ILE A 38 3.07 8.81 9.78
N MET A 39 3.68 9.92 10.21
CA MET A 39 4.93 9.91 10.99
C MET A 39 4.76 9.29 12.38
N GLN A 40 3.57 9.34 12.96
CA GLN A 40 3.26 8.74 14.27
C GLN A 40 2.94 7.24 14.18
N LEU A 41 2.74 6.70 12.96
CA LEU A 41 2.51 5.27 12.77
C LEU A 41 3.77 4.46 13.09
N THR A 42 3.56 3.26 13.63
CA THR A 42 4.61 2.23 13.70
C THR A 42 5.12 1.88 12.30
N ASN A 43 6.25 1.17 12.25
CA ASN A 43 6.80 0.73 10.96
C ASN A 43 5.81 -0.20 10.24
N GLY A 44 5.17 -1.12 10.95
CA GLY A 44 4.16 -2.02 10.38
C GLY A 44 2.90 -1.30 9.89
N GLN A 45 2.35 -0.36 10.67
CA GLN A 45 1.20 0.44 10.25
C GLN A 45 1.51 1.28 9.01
N ARG A 46 2.69 1.91 8.97
CA ARG A 46 3.12 2.71 7.83
C ARG A 46 3.31 1.85 6.58
N ALA A 47 3.96 0.71 6.71
CA ALA A 47 4.13 -0.25 5.62
C ALA A 47 2.77 -0.75 5.09
N LEU A 48 1.83 -1.05 5.99
CA LEU A 48 0.48 -1.48 5.64
C LEU A 48 -0.31 -0.39 4.90
N PHE A 49 -0.23 0.85 5.38
CA PHE A 49 -0.84 2.00 4.72
C PHE A 49 -0.29 2.21 3.30
N LEU A 50 1.02 2.13 3.12
CA LEU A 50 1.68 2.26 1.83
C LEU A 50 1.32 1.11 0.88
N PHE A 51 1.26 -0.12 1.39
CA PHE A 51 0.75 -1.26 0.62
C PHE A 51 -0.69 -1.00 0.15
N GLN A 52 -1.55 -0.46 1.01
CA GLN A 52 -2.94 -0.17 0.64
C GLN A 52 -3.07 0.96 -0.39
N VAL A 53 -2.15 1.93 -0.41
CA VAL A 53 -2.08 2.92 -1.50
C VAL A 53 -1.79 2.21 -2.83
N LEU A 54 -0.80 1.31 -2.87
CA LEU A 54 -0.53 0.50 -4.06
C LEU A 54 -1.73 -0.37 -4.44
N TYR A 55 -2.18 -1.21 -3.50
CA TYR A 55 -3.21 -2.22 -3.73
C TYR A 55 -4.58 -1.62 -4.08
N GLY A 56 -5.00 -0.60 -3.33
CA GLY A 56 -6.29 0.06 -3.55
C GLY A 56 -6.38 0.80 -4.88
N HIS A 57 -5.28 1.35 -5.39
CA HIS A 57 -5.25 2.03 -6.69
C HIS A 57 -4.98 1.09 -7.88
N ALA A 58 -4.31 -0.04 -7.65
CA ALA A 58 -4.03 -1.04 -8.68
C ALA A 58 -5.10 -2.13 -8.82
N ASN A 59 -6.15 -2.11 -8.00
CA ASN A 59 -7.23 -3.10 -8.06
C ASN A 59 -7.94 -3.13 -9.44
N ASN A 60 -7.94 -2.00 -10.15
CA ASN A 60 -8.49 -1.88 -11.51
C ASN A 60 -7.42 -2.02 -12.62
N GLY A 61 -6.22 -2.49 -12.28
CA GLY A 61 -5.09 -2.66 -13.20
C GLY A 61 -4.00 -1.59 -13.07
N ILE A 62 -2.82 -1.90 -13.61
CA ILE A 62 -1.63 -1.02 -13.61
C ILE A 62 -1.85 0.28 -14.42
N PRO A 63 -2.52 0.26 -15.59
CA PRO A 63 -2.80 1.51 -16.30
C PRO A 63 -3.65 2.48 -15.46
N GLN A 64 -4.66 1.95 -14.77
CA GLN A 64 -5.53 2.75 -13.91
C GLN A 64 -4.78 3.25 -12.67
N PHE A 65 -3.90 2.41 -12.10
CA PHE A 65 -3.00 2.83 -11.03
C PHE A 65 -2.17 4.05 -11.43
N PHE A 66 -1.45 3.99 -12.55
CA PHE A 66 -0.64 5.13 -13.03
C PHE A 66 -1.48 6.38 -13.27
N ALA A 67 -2.67 6.25 -13.87
CA ALA A 67 -3.58 7.38 -14.05
C ALA A 67 -4.00 8.01 -12.70
N GLN A 68 -4.37 7.17 -11.73
CA GLN A 68 -4.86 7.61 -10.43
C GLN A 68 -3.77 8.18 -9.53
N ILE A 69 -2.54 7.68 -9.62
CA ILE A 69 -1.44 8.15 -8.80
C ILE A 69 -0.53 9.15 -9.51
N SER A 70 -0.83 9.56 -10.75
CA SER A 70 0.01 10.50 -11.53
C SER A 70 0.47 11.71 -10.73
N TYR A 71 -0.45 12.37 -10.01
CA TYR A 71 -0.15 13.51 -9.12
C TYR A 71 0.78 13.20 -7.92
N LEU A 72 0.98 11.92 -7.60
CA LEU A 72 1.89 11.41 -6.56
C LEU A 72 3.16 10.78 -7.15
N ALA A 73 3.02 10.07 -8.26
CA ALA A 73 4.05 9.26 -8.90
C ALA A 73 5.21 10.09 -9.46
N ASP A 74 4.98 11.37 -9.75
CA ASP A 74 6.03 12.32 -10.12
C ASP A 74 6.96 12.68 -8.95
N ARG A 75 6.62 12.27 -7.72
CA ARG A 75 7.43 12.53 -6.54
C ARG A 75 8.26 11.29 -6.15
N LEU A 76 9.58 11.45 -6.12
CA LEU A 76 10.55 10.41 -5.74
C LEU A 76 10.33 9.84 -4.33
N ASP A 77 9.72 10.62 -3.43
CA ASP A 77 9.44 10.20 -2.06
C ASP A 77 8.34 9.15 -1.99
N ILE A 78 7.41 9.11 -2.95
CA ILE A 78 6.33 8.12 -3.01
C ILE A 78 6.87 6.74 -3.39
N TRP A 79 7.70 6.65 -4.44
CA TRP A 79 8.34 5.39 -4.81
C TRP A 79 9.24 4.87 -3.69
N SER A 80 10.04 5.75 -3.10
CA SER A 80 10.87 5.42 -1.94
C SER A 80 10.04 4.88 -0.77
N ALA A 81 8.89 5.48 -0.49
CA ALA A 81 7.97 5.01 0.54
C ALA A 81 7.40 3.63 0.21
N LEU A 82 6.84 3.42 -0.99
CA LEU A 82 6.32 2.11 -1.42
C LEU A 82 7.38 1.00 -1.29
N LYS A 83 8.61 1.26 -1.76
CA LYS A 83 9.75 0.35 -1.62
C LYS A 83 10.08 0.06 -0.16
N SER A 84 10.03 1.06 0.72
CA SER A 84 10.27 0.87 2.15
C SER A 84 9.24 -0.06 2.82
N GLY A 85 7.97 0.01 2.41
CA GLY A 85 6.93 -0.88 2.89
C GLY A 85 7.20 -2.33 2.52
N MET A 86 7.61 -2.60 1.27
CA MET A 86 7.94 -3.97 0.85
C MET A 86 9.19 -4.51 1.53
N LYS A 87 10.18 -3.67 1.81
CA LYS A 87 11.35 -4.03 2.63
C LYS A 87 10.93 -4.45 4.04
N TYR A 88 10.00 -3.73 4.67
CA TYR A 88 9.46 -4.09 5.98
C TYR A 88 8.81 -5.48 5.97
N PHE A 89 8.02 -5.80 4.95
CA PHE A 89 7.41 -7.13 4.78
C PHE A 89 8.40 -8.21 4.32
N ASN A 90 9.65 -7.84 4.03
CA ASN A 90 10.66 -8.69 3.41
C ASN A 90 10.16 -9.33 2.09
N ASP A 91 9.31 -8.60 1.34
CA ASP A 91 8.75 -9.03 0.06
C ASP A 91 9.65 -8.53 -1.08
N ILE A 92 10.73 -9.26 -1.33
CA ILE A 92 11.77 -8.87 -2.30
C ILE A 92 11.22 -8.86 -3.73
N GLU A 93 10.32 -9.78 -4.07
CA GLU A 93 9.77 -9.86 -5.41
C GLU A 93 8.78 -8.74 -5.69
N MET A 94 7.91 -8.37 -4.73
CA MET A 94 7.06 -7.19 -4.89
C MET A 94 7.88 -5.90 -4.88
N LEU A 95 8.96 -5.84 -4.08
CA LEU A 95 9.91 -4.71 -4.14
C LEU A 95 10.49 -4.55 -5.55
N SER A 96 10.98 -5.63 -6.17
CA SER A 96 11.50 -5.61 -7.54
C SER A 96 10.44 -5.21 -8.55
N LEU A 97 9.18 -5.65 -8.36
CA LEU A 97 8.08 -5.23 -9.22
C LEU A 97 7.80 -3.72 -9.10
N ILE A 98 7.82 -3.15 -7.90
CA ILE A 98 7.64 -1.70 -7.70
C ILE A 98 8.77 -0.91 -8.37
N GLU A 99 10.02 -1.39 -8.33
CA GLU A 99 11.15 -0.77 -9.05
C GLU A 99 10.94 -0.80 -10.57
N LYS A 100 10.39 -1.90 -11.10
CA LYS A 100 9.98 -1.98 -12.52
C LYS A 100 8.84 -1.02 -12.83
N MET A 101 7.84 -0.92 -11.96
CA MET A 101 6.72 0.01 -12.12
C MET A 101 7.20 1.47 -12.15
N GLU A 102 8.14 1.85 -11.27
CA GLU A 102 8.77 3.18 -11.25
C GLU A 102 9.48 3.47 -12.58
N THR A 103 10.26 2.50 -13.08
CA THR A 103 10.98 2.63 -14.37
C THR A 103 10.03 2.78 -15.55
N VAL A 104 8.98 1.95 -15.60
CA VAL A 104 7.97 2.01 -16.69
C VAL A 104 7.16 3.29 -16.60
N TYR A 105 6.78 3.75 -15.40
CA TYR A 105 6.08 5.02 -15.22
C TYR A 105 6.91 6.19 -15.77
N ALA A 106 8.20 6.24 -15.44
CA ALA A 106 9.11 7.27 -15.96
C ALA A 106 9.20 7.23 -17.49
N TYR A 107 9.28 6.03 -18.10
CA TYR A 107 9.25 5.88 -19.55
C TYR A 107 7.91 6.32 -20.16
N TYR A 108 6.78 5.98 -19.52
CA TYR A 108 5.44 6.26 -20.00
C TYR A 108 5.09 7.76 -20.01
N GLU A 109 5.32 8.44 -18.89
CA GLU A 109 4.93 9.85 -18.73
C GLU A 109 5.97 10.80 -19.35
N VAL A 110 7.27 10.57 -19.14
CA VAL A 110 8.31 11.49 -19.63
C VAL A 110 8.51 11.35 -21.14
N ALA A 111 8.42 10.14 -21.70
CA ALA A 111 8.58 9.94 -23.14
C ALA A 111 7.28 10.15 -23.95
N GLN A 112 6.15 10.43 -23.28
CA GLN A 112 4.82 10.55 -23.89
C GLN A 112 4.41 9.33 -24.74
N ARG A 113 4.96 8.15 -24.44
CA ARG A 113 4.73 6.90 -25.20
C ARG A 113 3.55 6.11 -24.66
N ARG A 114 2.40 6.77 -24.51
CA ARG A 114 1.17 6.19 -23.96
C ARG A 114 0.59 5.03 -24.80
N GLU A 115 1.16 4.78 -25.97
CA GLU A 115 0.71 3.75 -26.92
C GLU A 115 1.42 2.40 -26.73
N ASP A 116 2.53 2.33 -25.99
CA ASP A 116 3.36 1.11 -25.84
C ASP A 116 2.81 0.11 -24.80
N ARG A 117 1.61 -0.41 -25.06
CA ARG A 117 0.84 -1.23 -24.10
C ARG A 117 1.53 -2.51 -23.64
N ILE A 118 2.52 -3.01 -24.38
CA ILE A 118 3.22 -4.27 -24.09
C ILE A 118 3.83 -4.24 -22.68
N LEU A 119 4.49 -3.14 -22.31
CA LEU A 119 5.12 -3.01 -20.99
C LEU A 119 4.09 -2.94 -19.85
N LEU A 120 2.92 -2.32 -20.10
CA LEU A 120 1.85 -2.25 -19.10
C LEU A 120 1.18 -3.61 -18.90
N ASP A 121 0.93 -4.33 -19.99
CA ASP A 121 0.32 -5.66 -19.93
C ASP A 121 1.23 -6.66 -19.21
N GLU A 122 2.55 -6.58 -19.45
CA GLU A 122 3.54 -7.38 -18.72
C GLU A 122 3.55 -7.05 -17.23
N LEU A 123 3.59 -5.76 -16.85
CA LEU A 123 3.52 -5.34 -15.46
C LEU A 123 2.22 -5.78 -14.79
N GLU A 124 1.09 -5.66 -15.47
CA GLU A 124 -0.20 -6.07 -14.96
C GLU A 124 -0.25 -7.56 -14.68
N LYS A 125 0.29 -8.38 -15.59
CA LYS A 125 0.41 -9.82 -15.37
C LYS A 125 1.27 -10.13 -14.15
N LEU A 126 2.48 -9.56 -14.08
CA LEU A 126 3.39 -9.77 -12.95
C LEU A 126 2.77 -9.34 -11.62
N TYR A 127 2.04 -8.22 -11.62
CA TYR A 127 1.33 -7.73 -10.44
C TYR A 127 0.24 -8.70 -9.98
N LYS A 128 -0.64 -9.13 -10.88
CA LYS A 128 -1.71 -10.08 -10.57
C LYS A 128 -1.17 -11.41 -10.04
N GLU A 129 -0.08 -11.90 -10.63
CA GLU A 129 0.59 -13.12 -10.16
C GLU A 129 1.22 -12.94 -8.78
N ARG A 130 1.78 -11.75 -8.49
CA ARG A 130 2.47 -11.50 -7.22
C ARG A 130 1.53 -11.25 -6.05
N ILE A 131 0.40 -10.59 -6.25
CA ILE A 131 -0.46 -10.11 -5.17
C ILE A 131 -0.89 -11.15 -4.14
N PRO A 132 -1.32 -12.38 -4.51
CA PRO A 132 -1.69 -13.39 -3.53
C PRO A 132 -0.56 -13.73 -2.54
N PHE A 133 0.69 -13.73 -3.00
CA PHE A 133 1.86 -13.99 -2.16
C PHE A 133 2.13 -12.83 -1.18
N THR A 134 1.99 -11.60 -1.66
CA THR A 134 2.13 -10.40 -0.83
C THR A 134 1.04 -10.32 0.24
N LEU A 135 -0.22 -10.55 -0.13
CA LEU A 135 -1.34 -10.61 0.82
C LEU A 135 -1.09 -11.66 1.91
N LYS A 136 -0.70 -12.88 1.52
CA LYS A 136 -0.39 -13.95 2.47
C LYS A 136 0.75 -13.61 3.42
N ARG A 137 1.81 -12.98 2.90
CA ARG A 137 2.97 -12.54 3.68
C ARG A 137 2.59 -11.48 4.72
N ILE A 138 1.85 -10.46 4.31
CA ILE A 138 1.36 -9.41 5.21
C ILE A 138 0.40 -9.99 6.24
N GLY A 139 -0.56 -10.81 5.81
CA GLY A 139 -1.51 -11.47 6.70
C GLY A 139 -0.83 -12.35 7.74
N SER A 140 0.22 -13.08 7.36
CA SER A 140 1.02 -13.89 8.29
C SER A 140 1.72 -13.01 9.33
N LEU A 141 2.31 -11.89 8.90
CA LEU A 141 2.98 -10.96 9.82
C LEU A 141 2.01 -10.29 10.80
N ILE A 142 0.81 -9.90 10.34
CA ILE A 142 -0.26 -9.37 11.19
C ILE A 142 -0.66 -10.41 12.24
N ARG A 143 -0.86 -11.68 11.85
CA ARG A 143 -1.25 -12.72 12.80
C ARG A 143 -0.16 -13.04 13.81
N SER A 144 1.11 -12.97 13.43
CA SER A 144 2.25 -13.21 14.32
C SER A 144 2.58 -12.02 15.23
N ASN A 145 2.23 -10.79 14.85
CA ASN A 145 2.51 -9.59 15.63
C ASN A 145 1.38 -8.54 15.55
N PRO A 146 0.17 -8.84 16.05
CA PRO A 146 -0.99 -7.96 15.88
C PRO A 146 -0.85 -6.61 16.59
N ALA A 147 -0.05 -6.53 17.66
CA ALA A 147 0.17 -5.29 18.41
C ALA A 147 0.84 -4.20 17.56
N GLU A 148 1.77 -4.59 16.68
CA GLU A 148 2.48 -3.67 15.78
C GLU A 148 1.56 -2.99 14.77
N PHE A 149 0.43 -3.62 14.43
CA PHE A 149 -0.54 -3.10 13.46
C PHE A 149 -1.74 -2.42 14.12
N THR A 150 -1.98 -2.70 15.41
CA THR A 150 -3.13 -2.15 16.14
C THR A 150 -2.97 -0.65 16.32
N VAL A 151 -3.92 0.11 15.79
CA VAL A 151 -3.96 1.56 15.98
C VAL A 151 -4.55 1.84 17.37
N SER A 152 -3.76 2.45 18.28
CA SER A 152 -4.33 2.97 19.52
C SER A 152 -5.32 4.09 19.18
N PHE A 153 -6.55 3.94 19.65
CA PHE A 153 -7.52 5.02 19.69
C PHE A 153 -7.39 5.70 21.05
N ASP A 154 -6.39 6.56 21.19
CA ASP A 154 -6.56 7.63 22.16
C ASP A 154 -7.80 8.39 21.69
N LEU A 155 -8.84 8.35 22.53
CA LEU A 155 -10.04 9.15 22.35
C LEU A 155 -9.57 10.58 22.18
N ILE A 156 -9.53 11.07 20.94
CA ILE A 156 -9.58 12.50 20.69
C ILE A 156 -10.98 12.88 21.19
N SER A 157 -11.04 13.24 22.47
CA SER A 157 -12.08 14.07 23.02
C SER A 157 -12.21 15.23 22.06
N TYR A 158 -13.30 15.24 21.30
CA TYR A 158 -13.81 16.46 20.73
C TYR A 158 -14.17 17.35 21.91
N GLU A 159 -13.22 18.16 22.38
CA GLU A 159 -13.57 19.35 23.13
C GLU A 159 -14.19 20.35 22.16
N LYS A 160 -15.51 20.44 22.29
CA LYS A 160 -16.48 21.50 21.95
C LYS A 160 -16.09 22.55 20.92
#